data_AF-A0A3M1KAN0-F1
#
_entry.id   AF-A0A3M1KAN0-F1
#
_cell.length_a   1.000
_cell.length_b   1.000
_cell.length_c   1.000
_cell.angle_alpha   90.00
_cell.angle_beta   90.00
_cell.angle_gamma   90.00
#
_symmetry.space_group_name_H-M   'P 1'
#
loop_
_entity.id
_entity.type
_entity.pdbx_description
1 polymer ?
#
loop_
_entity_poly.entity_id
_entity_poly.type
_entity_poly.pdbx_seq_one_letter_code
_entity_poly.pdbx_strand_id
1 'polypeptide(L)'
;MSQAISLESLRQNGTQPLPQHLVERFLSLGQEAISQIPMEPALIAKFLSYAAAAEQELADQRERIARLEQLSATDELTGLANRRGFCQALQKALAAARRHQETGLLAYFDLDQFKQINDRHGHLVGDAVLRHVARLLKSASRLEDTAARLGGDEFTLVFPRCGARSGARRVQRIRTLIEKRPFRRDGLVLPLRISLGVVSFNSESDFDRLLEDADRAMYADKRERQVLKIAG
;
A
#
# COMPACT_ATOMS: atom_id res chain seq x y z
N MET A 1 -40.90 27.01 35.04
CA MET A 1 -40.38 25.65 35.28
C MET A 1 -39.74 25.16 34.00
N SER A 2 -38.41 25.08 33.96
CA SER A 2 -37.69 24.55 32.80
C SER A 2 -37.95 23.05 32.73
N GLN A 3 -38.68 22.60 31.71
CA GLN A 3 -38.88 21.18 31.48
C GLN A 3 -37.55 20.60 30.99
N ALA A 4 -36.94 19.73 31.81
CA ALA A 4 -35.78 18.97 31.39
C ALA A 4 -36.13 18.18 30.12
N ILE A 5 -35.36 18.38 29.05
CA ILE A 5 -35.54 17.68 27.78
C ILE A 5 -35.31 16.18 28.03
N SER A 6 -36.39 15.40 28.08
CA SER A 6 -36.33 13.96 28.30
C SER A 6 -36.18 13.20 26.98
N LEU A 7 -35.56 12.03 27.03
CA LEU A 7 -35.47 11.08 25.90
C LEU A 7 -36.83 10.82 25.23
N GLU A 8 -37.89 10.83 26.03
CA GLU A 8 -39.26 10.57 25.62
C GLU A 8 -39.85 11.74 24.81
N SER A 9 -39.52 12.98 25.19
CA SER A 9 -39.91 14.21 24.47
C SER A 9 -39.25 14.33 23.09
N LEU A 10 -38.03 13.79 22.94
CA LEU A 10 -37.29 13.75 21.68
C LEU A 10 -37.82 12.66 20.72
N ARG A 11 -38.32 11.55 21.26
CA ARG A 11 -38.90 10.44 20.47
C ARG A 11 -40.27 10.78 19.89
N GLN A 12 -41.09 11.55 20.60
CA GLN A 12 -42.47 11.87 20.17
C GLN A 12 -42.54 12.92 19.04
N ASN A 13 -41.46 13.68 18.80
CA ASN A 13 -41.44 14.80 17.84
C ASN A 13 -40.71 14.50 16.51
N GLY A 14 -40.22 13.27 16.30
CA GLY A 14 -39.52 12.87 15.08
C GLY A 14 -40.33 11.89 14.22
N THR A 15 -40.26 12.01 12.89
CA THR A 15 -40.87 11.06 11.93
C THR A 15 -40.08 9.76 11.76
N GLN A 16 -38.86 9.67 12.31
CA GLN A 16 -38.03 8.47 12.38
C GLN A 16 -37.33 8.36 13.75
N PRO A 17 -37.04 7.14 14.23
CA PRO A 17 -36.33 6.96 15.49
C PRO A 17 -34.89 7.50 15.40
N LEU A 18 -34.53 8.39 16.32
CA LEU A 18 -33.19 8.98 16.42
C LEU A 18 -32.16 7.95 16.90
N PRO A 19 -30.92 7.95 16.38
CA PRO A 19 -29.89 7.03 16.83
C PRO A 19 -29.56 7.23 18.31
N GLN A 20 -29.64 6.15 19.08
CA GLN A 20 -29.54 6.20 20.54
C GLN A 20 -28.19 6.75 21.02
N HIS A 21 -27.09 6.41 20.35
CA HIS A 21 -25.75 6.88 20.72
C HIS A 21 -25.58 8.39 20.55
N LEU A 22 -26.22 9.00 19.55
CA LEU A 22 -26.19 10.45 19.35
C LEU A 22 -27.00 11.19 20.41
N VAL A 23 -28.13 10.61 20.80
CA VAL A 23 -28.94 11.17 21.88
C VAL A 23 -28.19 11.10 23.21
N GLU A 24 -27.56 9.97 23.52
CA GLU A 24 -26.74 9.79 24.72
C GLU A 24 -25.53 10.74 24.73
N ARG A 25 -24.87 10.92 23.59
CA ARG A 25 -23.74 11.86 23.42
C ARG A 25 -24.18 13.32 23.52
N PHE A 26 -25.37 13.66 23.03
CA PHE A 26 -25.93 14.99 23.19
C PHE A 26 -26.26 15.29 24.66
N LEU A 27 -26.83 14.32 25.37
CA LEU A 27 -27.13 14.45 26.79
C LEU A 27 -25.86 14.50 27.66
N SER A 28 -24.75 13.93 27.21
CA SER A 28 -23.47 13.96 27.92
C SER A 28 -22.66 15.25 27.73
N LEU A 29 -23.03 16.15 26.81
CA LEU A 29 -22.37 17.45 26.59
C LEU A 29 -22.60 18.49 27.71
N GLY A 30 -23.11 18.07 28.87
CA GLY A 30 -23.29 18.89 30.06
C GLY A 30 -24.71 19.46 30.14
N GLN A 31 -25.51 18.92 31.06
CA GLN A 31 -26.87 19.39 31.32
C GLN A 31 -26.92 20.89 31.67
N GLU A 32 -25.89 21.44 32.31
CA GLU A 32 -25.85 22.85 32.71
C GLU A 32 -25.77 23.82 31.51
N ALA A 33 -25.04 23.45 30.44
CA ALA A 33 -24.90 24.28 29.24
C ALA A 33 -26.14 24.18 28.33
N ILE A 34 -26.75 22.99 28.25
CA ILE A 34 -27.90 22.72 27.38
C ILE A 34 -29.20 23.25 28.00
N SER A 35 -29.33 23.26 29.33
CA SER A 35 -30.54 23.71 30.04
C SER A 35 -30.75 25.23 29.99
N GLN A 36 -29.72 26.01 29.65
CA GLN A 36 -29.79 27.48 29.55
C GLN A 36 -30.11 27.97 28.13
N ILE A 37 -30.04 27.09 27.13
CA ILE A 37 -30.40 27.41 25.76
C ILE A 37 -31.84 26.90 25.54
N PRO A 38 -32.83 27.80 25.38
CA PRO A 38 -34.20 27.38 25.09
C PRO A 38 -34.27 26.85 23.65
N MET A 39 -33.86 25.59 23.45
CA MET A 39 -34.09 24.88 22.20
C MET A 39 -35.38 24.10 22.31
N GLU A 40 -36.30 24.33 21.37
CA GLU A 40 -37.49 23.51 21.27
C GLU A 40 -37.09 22.04 21.02
N PRO A 41 -37.76 21.06 21.65
CA PRO A 41 -37.49 19.64 21.44
C PRO A 41 -37.50 19.23 19.96
N ALA A 42 -38.31 19.89 19.14
CA ALA A 42 -38.35 19.69 17.69
C ALA A 42 -37.04 20.11 16.99
N LEU A 43 -36.38 21.18 17.45
CA LEU A 43 -35.10 21.63 16.90
C LEU A 43 -33.95 20.66 17.26
N ILE A 44 -33.98 20.11 18.48
CA ILE A 44 -33.01 19.10 18.93
C ILE A 44 -33.18 17.80 18.15
N ALA A 45 -34.42 17.33 17.98
CA ALA A 45 -34.72 16.16 17.17
C ALA A 45 -34.24 16.36 15.71
N LYS A 46 -34.47 17.55 15.14
CA LYS A 46 -33.99 17.89 13.80
C LYS A 46 -32.45 17.90 13.72
N PHE A 47 -31.76 18.51 14.68
CA PHE A 47 -30.29 18.50 14.74
C PHE A 47 -29.72 17.08 14.83
N LEU A 48 -30.27 16.25 15.73
CA LEU A 48 -29.85 14.86 15.89
C LEU A 48 -30.11 14.04 14.62
N SER A 49 -31.22 14.30 13.91
CA SER A 49 -31.48 13.65 12.62
C SER A 49 -30.48 14.06 11.54
N TYR A 50 -30.05 15.33 11.50
CA TYR A 50 -28.99 15.77 10.60
C TYR A 50 -27.62 15.19 10.97
N ALA A 51 -27.30 15.12 12.27
CA ALA A 51 -26.07 14.49 12.75
C ALA A 51 -26.03 13.00 12.39
N ALA A 52 -27.16 12.29 12.55
CA ALA A 52 -27.33 10.91 12.14
C ALA A 52 -27.09 10.71 10.64
N ALA A 53 -27.74 11.53 9.82
CA ALA A 53 -27.58 11.47 8.36
C ALA A 53 -26.13 11.78 7.93
N ALA A 54 -25.47 12.73 8.59
CA ALA A 54 -24.08 13.06 8.31
C ALA A 54 -23.10 11.95 8.74
N GLU A 55 -23.32 11.31 9.89
CA GLU A 55 -22.52 10.14 10.32
C GLU A 55 -22.68 8.97 9.35
N GLN A 56 -23.90 8.72 8.88
CA GLN A 56 -24.19 7.67 7.91
C GLN A 56 -23.52 7.95 6.55
N GLU A 57 -23.65 9.18 6.03
CA GLU A 57 -22.97 9.59 4.79
C GLU A 57 -21.44 9.46 4.90
N LEU A 58 -20.85 9.85 6.04
CA LEU A 58 -19.41 9.67 6.28
C LEU A 58 -19.01 8.18 6.32
N ALA A 59 -19.83 7.31 6.88
CA ALA A 59 -19.59 5.88 6.88
C ALA A 59 -19.64 5.31 5.45
N ASP A 60 -20.66 5.68 4.66
CA ASP A 60 -20.81 5.25 3.26
C ASP A 60 -19.64 5.73 2.39
N GLN A 61 -19.19 6.98 2.58
CA GLN A 61 -18.02 7.53 1.89
C GLN A 61 -16.74 6.76 2.24
N ARG A 62 -16.54 6.44 3.52
CA ARG A 62 -15.38 5.65 3.97
C ARG A 62 -15.39 4.24 3.38
N GLU A 63 -16.55 3.58 3.34
CA GLU A 63 -16.68 2.27 2.71
C GLU A 63 -16.38 2.35 1.21
N ARG A 64 -16.88 3.39 0.53
CA ARG A 64 -16.63 3.59 -0.90
C ARG A 64 -15.17 3.88 -1.20
N ILE A 65 -14.50 4.69 -0.38
CA ILE A 65 -13.06 4.94 -0.46
C ILE A 65 -12.29 3.64 -0.24
N ALA A 66 -12.58 2.90 0.83
CA ALA A 66 -11.94 1.61 1.10
C ALA A 66 -12.15 0.62 -0.06
N ARG A 67 -13.33 0.62 -0.68
CA ARG A 67 -13.63 -0.20 -1.87
C ARG A 67 -12.83 0.25 -3.09
N LEU A 68 -12.65 1.55 -3.30
CA LEU A 68 -11.83 2.10 -4.39
C LEU A 68 -10.33 1.85 -4.16
N GLU A 69 -9.85 1.97 -2.93
CA GLU A 69 -8.50 1.57 -2.52
C GLU A 69 -8.31 0.05 -2.75
N GLN A 70 -9.32 -0.75 -2.42
CA GLN A 70 -9.37 -2.17 -2.78
C GLN A 70 -9.52 -2.44 -4.29
N LEU A 71 -9.75 -1.44 -5.13
CA LEU A 71 -9.67 -1.57 -6.58
C LEU A 71 -8.34 -1.02 -7.14
N SER A 72 -7.57 -0.29 -6.33
CA SER A 72 -6.29 0.27 -6.73
C SER A 72 -5.29 -0.85 -7.03
N ALA A 73 -4.59 -0.71 -8.16
CA ALA A 73 -3.48 -1.57 -8.57
C ALA A 73 -2.12 -0.90 -8.28
N THR A 74 -2.10 0.21 -7.53
CA THR A 74 -0.93 1.04 -7.28
C THR A 74 -0.62 1.10 -5.78
N ASP A 75 0.66 1.05 -5.42
CA ASP A 75 1.17 1.28 -4.07
C ASP A 75 1.27 2.79 -3.83
N GLU A 76 0.54 3.29 -2.82
CA GLU A 76 0.41 4.73 -2.58
C GLU A 76 1.73 5.40 -2.18
N LEU A 77 2.61 4.67 -1.49
CA LEU A 77 3.87 5.21 -1.04
C LEU A 77 4.81 5.48 -2.21
N THR A 78 4.92 4.51 -3.12
CA THR A 78 5.94 4.47 -4.16
C THR A 78 5.45 4.82 -5.56
N GLY A 79 4.13 4.76 -5.79
CA GLY A 79 3.50 4.94 -7.10
C GLY A 79 3.81 3.80 -8.09
N LEU A 80 4.38 2.69 -7.62
CA LEU A 80 4.55 1.47 -8.40
C LEU A 80 3.27 0.64 -8.40
N ALA A 81 3.22 -0.44 -9.18
CA ALA A 81 2.15 -1.41 -8.99
C ALA A 81 2.20 -1.98 -7.56
N ASN A 82 1.04 -2.19 -6.93
CA ASN A 82 0.97 -2.96 -5.69
C ASN A 82 0.93 -4.47 -5.99
N ARG A 83 0.79 -5.30 -4.96
CA ARG A 83 0.66 -6.76 -5.12
C ARG A 83 -0.43 -7.17 -6.11
N ARG A 84 -1.58 -6.49 -6.12
CA ARG A 84 -2.65 -6.77 -7.10
C ARG A 84 -2.23 -6.40 -8.51
N GLY A 85 -1.68 -5.21 -8.72
CA GLY A 85 -1.18 -4.77 -10.03
C GLY A 85 -0.08 -5.67 -10.58
N PHE A 86 0.80 -6.16 -9.70
CA PHE A 86 1.79 -7.18 -10.01
C PHE A 86 1.14 -8.47 -10.52
N CYS A 87 0.20 -9.04 -9.76
CA CYS A 87 -0.46 -10.29 -10.14
C CYS A 87 -1.13 -10.16 -11.50
N GLN A 88 -1.86 -9.06 -11.74
CA GLN A 88 -2.50 -8.77 -13.02
C GLN A 88 -1.49 -8.69 -14.17
N ALA A 89 -0.36 -8.00 -13.96
CA ALA A 89 0.68 -7.85 -14.98
C ALA A 89 1.36 -9.19 -15.31
N LEU A 90 1.69 -9.99 -14.29
CA LEU A 90 2.33 -11.29 -14.49
C LEU A 90 1.37 -12.29 -15.14
N GLN A 91 0.11 -12.36 -14.71
CA GLN A 91 -0.90 -13.20 -15.36
C GLN A 91 -1.09 -12.83 -16.83
N LYS A 92 -1.13 -11.52 -17.15
CA LYS A 92 -1.20 -11.04 -18.53
C LYS A 92 0.03 -11.45 -19.34
N ALA A 93 1.23 -11.35 -18.76
CA ALA A 93 2.47 -11.74 -19.42
C ALA A 93 2.55 -13.26 -19.67
N LEU A 94 2.13 -14.09 -18.71
CA LEU A 94 2.05 -15.55 -18.86
C LEU A 94 1.02 -15.95 -19.93
N ALA A 95 -0.14 -15.28 -19.96
CA ALA A 95 -1.15 -15.51 -20.99
C ALA A 95 -0.64 -15.15 -22.40
N ALA A 96 0.14 -14.05 -22.52
CA ALA A 96 0.79 -13.68 -23.77
C ALA A 96 1.87 -14.70 -24.18
N ALA A 97 2.70 -15.16 -23.23
CA ALA A 97 3.69 -16.21 -23.45
C ALA A 97 3.06 -17.50 -24.00
N ARG A 98 1.93 -17.94 -23.42
CA ARG A 98 1.16 -19.09 -23.91
C ARG A 98 0.63 -18.90 -25.32
N ARG A 99 0.01 -17.74 -25.59
CA ARG A 99 -0.65 -17.47 -26.87
C ARG A 99 0.33 -17.27 -28.02
N HIS A 100 1.46 -16.63 -27.75
CA HIS A 100 2.39 -16.16 -28.77
C HIS A 100 3.74 -16.90 -28.75
N GLN A 101 3.89 -17.93 -27.90
CA GLN A 101 5.15 -18.65 -27.70
C GLN A 101 6.30 -17.70 -27.34
N GLU A 102 5.98 -16.67 -26.57
CA GLU A 102 6.94 -15.68 -26.08
C GLU A 102 7.58 -16.13 -24.76
N THR A 103 8.72 -15.52 -24.43
CA THR A 103 9.40 -15.71 -23.15
C THR A 103 9.48 -14.38 -22.41
N GLY A 104 9.64 -14.45 -21.10
CA GLY A 104 9.87 -13.27 -20.28
C GLY A 104 10.67 -13.60 -19.03
N LEU A 105 10.83 -12.59 -18.20
CA LEU A 105 11.59 -12.68 -16.95
C LEU A 105 10.79 -12.07 -15.81
N LEU A 106 10.82 -12.75 -14.67
CA LEU A 106 10.41 -12.21 -13.38
C LEU A 106 11.68 -11.99 -12.55
N ALA A 107 11.82 -10.80 -11.99
CA ALA A 107 12.80 -10.50 -10.97
C ALA A 107 12.11 -10.12 -9.66
N TYR A 108 12.57 -10.70 -8.56
CA TYR A 108 12.14 -10.43 -7.20
C TYR A 108 13.30 -9.79 -6.44
N PHE A 109 13.01 -8.75 -5.66
CA PHE A 109 14.00 -7.92 -4.98
C PHE A 109 13.63 -7.73 -3.52
N ASP A 110 14.64 -7.64 -2.67
CA ASP A 110 14.54 -7.26 -1.26
C ASP A 110 15.62 -6.20 -0.95
N LEU A 111 15.27 -5.17 -0.20
CA LEU A 111 16.21 -4.14 0.23
C LEU A 111 16.98 -4.59 1.47
N ASP A 112 18.26 -4.86 1.31
CA ASP A 112 19.09 -5.38 2.39
C ASP A 112 19.11 -4.43 3.58
N GLN A 113 18.88 -4.97 4.79
CA GLN A 113 18.95 -4.24 6.05
C GLN A 113 17.97 -3.07 6.17
N PHE A 114 16.86 -3.06 5.42
CA PHE A 114 15.87 -1.99 5.50
C PHE A 114 15.31 -1.77 6.92
N LYS A 115 15.08 -2.85 7.68
CA LYS A 115 14.70 -2.75 9.09
C LYS A 115 15.70 -1.92 9.92
N GLN A 116 17.01 -2.09 9.70
CA GLN A 116 18.04 -1.32 10.42
C GLN A 116 17.99 0.17 10.04
N ILE A 117 17.64 0.49 8.80
CA ILE A 117 17.42 1.88 8.37
C ILE A 117 16.23 2.48 9.15
N ASN A 118 15.12 1.75 9.24
CA ASN A 118 13.95 2.18 10.02
C ASN A 118 14.27 2.34 11.50
N ASP A 119 14.94 1.36 12.10
CA ASP A 119 15.24 1.36 13.53
C ASP A 119 16.20 2.51 13.90
N ARG A 120 17.15 2.85 13.01
CA ARG A 120 18.15 3.90 13.25
C ARG A 120 17.68 5.31 12.88
N HIS A 121 16.87 5.44 11.83
CA HIS A 121 16.54 6.74 11.23
C HIS A 121 15.04 7.06 11.23
N GLY A 122 14.20 6.14 11.71
CA GLY A 122 12.75 6.26 11.75
C GLY A 122 12.07 5.94 10.43
N HIS A 123 10.77 5.59 10.52
CA HIS A 123 9.96 5.18 9.38
C HIS A 123 9.85 6.26 8.29
N LEU A 124 9.88 7.55 8.64
CA LEU A 124 9.84 8.63 7.64
C LEU A 124 11.06 8.60 6.70
N VAL A 125 12.23 8.21 7.21
CA VAL A 125 13.43 8.03 6.38
C VAL A 125 13.32 6.75 5.57
N GLY A 126 12.83 5.66 6.16
CA GLY A 126 12.56 4.42 5.44
C GLY A 126 11.61 4.61 4.26
N ASP A 127 10.51 5.32 4.46
CA ASP A 127 9.56 5.67 3.42
C ASP A 127 10.20 6.50 2.30
N ALA A 128 11.09 7.42 2.65
CA ALA A 128 11.85 8.19 1.67
C ALA A 128 12.84 7.32 0.87
N VAL A 129 13.46 6.33 1.52
CA VAL A 129 14.31 5.32 0.87
C VAL A 129 13.49 4.46 -0.10
N LEU A 130 12.32 3.98 0.30
CA LEU A 130 11.43 3.19 -0.57
C LEU A 130 11.00 3.99 -1.80
N ARG A 131 10.62 5.27 -1.63
CA ARG A 131 10.33 6.19 -2.75
C ARG A 131 11.54 6.41 -3.66
N HIS A 132 12.75 6.46 -3.10
CA HIS A 132 13.97 6.60 -3.88
C HIS A 132 14.25 5.35 -4.73
N VAL A 133 14.18 4.16 -4.13
CA VAL A 133 14.32 2.88 -4.86
C VAL A 133 13.28 2.76 -5.96
N ALA A 134 12.01 3.07 -5.65
CA ALA A 134 10.94 3.04 -6.62
C ALA A 134 11.17 3.95 -7.84
N ARG A 135 11.67 5.17 -7.64
CA ARG A 135 12.05 6.07 -8.73
C ARG A 135 13.17 5.48 -9.58
N LEU A 136 14.18 4.85 -8.96
CA LEU A 136 15.26 4.18 -9.69
C LEU A 136 14.74 3.02 -10.54
N LEU A 137 13.89 2.16 -9.96
CA LEU A 137 13.24 1.06 -10.69
C LEU A 137 12.43 1.58 -11.88
N LYS A 138 11.55 2.57 -11.64
CA LYS A 138 10.74 3.18 -12.70
C LYS A 138 11.58 3.80 -13.81
N SER A 139 12.71 4.44 -13.48
CA SER A 139 13.62 5.03 -14.47
C SER A 139 14.40 4.00 -15.30
N ALA A 140 14.56 2.78 -14.77
CA ALA A 140 15.26 1.69 -15.45
C ALA A 140 14.31 0.73 -16.19
N SER A 141 13.02 0.84 -15.95
CA SER A 141 11.95 0.13 -16.65
C SER A 141 11.55 0.82 -17.94
N ARG A 142 11.17 0.02 -18.93
CA ARG A 142 10.50 0.43 -20.16
C ARG A 142 9.00 0.47 -19.92
N LEU A 143 8.26 1.04 -20.88
CA LEU A 143 6.81 1.13 -20.85
C LEU A 143 6.11 -0.24 -20.70
N GLU A 144 6.70 -1.29 -21.27
CA GLU A 144 6.18 -2.65 -21.27
C GLU A 144 6.52 -3.45 -20.01
N ASP A 145 7.48 -2.98 -19.21
CA ASP A 145 7.84 -3.65 -17.96
C ASP A 145 6.93 -3.17 -16.83
N THR A 146 6.68 -4.04 -15.87
CA THR A 146 5.92 -3.68 -14.66
C THR A 146 6.82 -3.74 -13.44
N ALA A 147 7.08 -2.59 -12.83
CA ALA A 147 7.70 -2.49 -11.51
C ALA A 147 6.61 -2.47 -10.44
N ALA A 148 6.77 -3.29 -9.41
CA ALA A 148 5.81 -3.38 -8.32
C ALA A 148 6.49 -3.41 -6.96
N ARG A 149 5.76 -2.99 -5.92
CA ARG A 149 6.08 -3.21 -4.51
C ARG A 149 5.05 -4.17 -3.94
N LEU A 150 5.51 -5.28 -3.39
CA LEU A 150 4.61 -6.33 -2.87
C LEU A 150 4.23 -6.13 -1.41
N GLY A 151 5.05 -5.37 -0.67
CA GLY A 151 4.91 -5.07 0.75
C GLY A 151 6.27 -4.80 1.37
N GLY A 152 6.33 -4.09 2.50
CA GLY A 152 7.59 -3.84 3.22
C GLY A 152 8.69 -3.25 2.31
N ASP A 153 9.79 -3.97 2.19
CA ASP A 153 10.98 -3.73 1.36
C ASP A 153 11.07 -4.61 0.11
N GLU A 154 10.00 -5.32 -0.23
CA GLU A 154 9.95 -6.26 -1.36
C GLU A 154 9.46 -5.60 -2.64
N PHE A 155 10.21 -5.76 -3.73
CA PHE A 155 9.86 -5.27 -5.05
C PHE A 155 9.91 -6.38 -6.08
N THR A 156 9.21 -6.20 -7.20
CA THR A 156 9.31 -7.08 -8.36
C THR A 156 9.39 -6.31 -9.67
N LEU A 157 9.95 -6.96 -10.69
CA LEU A 157 9.92 -6.51 -12.08
C LEU A 157 9.47 -7.66 -12.97
N VAL A 158 8.44 -7.39 -13.78
CA VAL A 158 8.02 -8.27 -14.87
C VAL A 158 8.53 -7.70 -16.18
N PHE A 159 9.29 -8.49 -16.92
CA PHE A 159 9.83 -8.16 -18.25
C PHE A 159 9.20 -9.08 -19.30
N PRO A 160 8.07 -8.70 -19.92
CA PRO A 160 7.50 -9.45 -21.03
C PRO A 160 8.46 -9.46 -22.22
N ARG A 161 8.41 -10.51 -23.06
CA ARG A 161 9.15 -10.59 -24.33
C ARG A 161 10.66 -10.38 -24.14
N CYS A 162 11.19 -10.91 -23.04
CA CYS A 162 12.56 -10.69 -22.62
C CYS A 162 13.28 -12.04 -22.43
N GLY A 163 14.22 -12.33 -23.31
CA GLY A 163 15.04 -13.53 -23.20
C GLY A 163 15.97 -13.50 -21.98
N ALA A 164 16.27 -14.67 -21.43
CA ALA A 164 17.05 -14.87 -20.21
C ALA A 164 18.33 -14.01 -20.14
N ARG A 165 19.17 -14.06 -21.19
CA ARG A 165 20.46 -13.35 -21.22
C ARG A 165 20.29 -11.82 -21.26
N SER A 166 19.30 -11.31 -21.98
CA SER A 166 19.11 -9.85 -22.08
C SER A 166 18.53 -9.30 -20.79
N GLY A 167 17.53 -9.94 -20.20
CA GLY A 167 16.97 -9.45 -18.96
C GLY A 167 17.86 -9.70 -17.74
N ALA A 168 18.69 -10.76 -17.70
CA ALA A 168 19.73 -10.88 -16.67
C ALA A 168 20.68 -9.66 -16.66
N ARG A 169 21.10 -9.18 -17.84
CA ARG A 169 21.89 -7.94 -17.95
C ARG A 169 21.11 -6.71 -17.48
N ARG A 170 19.81 -6.63 -17.77
CA ARG A 170 18.96 -5.52 -17.32
C ARG A 170 18.83 -5.50 -15.80
N VAL A 171 18.55 -6.65 -15.19
CA VAL A 171 18.47 -6.80 -13.74
C VAL A 171 19.80 -6.44 -13.08
N GLN A 172 20.92 -6.90 -13.63
CA GLN A 172 22.24 -6.54 -13.10
C GLN A 172 22.53 -5.03 -13.21
N ARG A 173 22.07 -4.38 -14.28
CA ARG A 173 22.17 -2.92 -14.42
C ARG A 173 21.31 -2.20 -13.39
N ILE A 174 20.13 -2.72 -13.07
CA ILE A 174 19.24 -2.16 -12.03
C ILE A 174 19.89 -2.29 -10.66
N ARG A 175 20.44 -3.47 -10.33
CA ARG A 175 21.23 -3.69 -9.12
C ARG A 175 22.35 -2.67 -8.98
N THR A 176 23.16 -2.53 -10.03
CA THR A 176 24.27 -1.58 -10.07
C THR A 176 23.79 -0.13 -9.93
N LEU A 177 22.66 0.22 -10.53
CA LEU A 177 22.08 1.56 -10.44
C LEU A 177 21.69 1.90 -8.99
N ILE A 178 21.02 0.98 -8.29
CA ILE A 178 20.61 1.16 -6.90
C ILE A 178 21.83 1.29 -6.00
N GLU A 179 22.80 0.39 -6.14
CA GLU A 179 24.01 0.38 -5.31
C GLU A 179 24.90 1.62 -5.54
N LYS A 180 24.94 2.16 -6.77
CA LYS A 180 25.71 3.37 -7.09
C LYS A 180 24.98 4.68 -6.79
N ARG A 181 23.69 4.65 -6.45
CA ARG A 181 22.90 5.86 -6.15
C ARG A 181 22.37 5.79 -4.72
N PRO A 182 23.22 6.08 -3.72
CA PRO A 182 22.81 6.09 -2.32
C PRO A 182 21.65 7.07 -2.11
N PHE A 183 20.81 6.78 -1.11
CA PHE A 183 19.79 7.72 -0.68
C PHE A 183 20.46 8.93 -0.01
N ARG A 184 20.02 10.14 -0.35
CA ARG A 184 20.55 11.40 0.17
C ARG A 184 19.41 12.31 0.61
N ARG A 185 19.45 12.80 1.85
CA ARG A 185 18.48 13.75 2.40
C ARG A 185 19.08 14.47 3.60
N ASP A 186 18.99 15.81 3.65
CA ASP A 186 19.38 16.62 4.81
C ASP A 186 20.79 16.29 5.36
N GLY A 187 21.76 16.07 4.48
CA GLY A 187 23.14 15.69 4.83
C GLY A 187 23.36 14.20 5.13
N LEU A 188 22.29 13.41 5.33
CA LEU A 188 22.36 11.95 5.48
C LEU A 188 22.65 11.29 4.13
N VAL A 189 23.59 10.34 4.11
CA VAL A 189 23.91 9.50 2.95
C VAL A 189 23.80 8.03 3.37
N LEU A 190 22.84 7.31 2.78
CA LEU A 190 22.63 5.88 3.06
C LEU A 190 22.99 5.05 1.82
N PRO A 191 24.06 4.24 1.85
CA PRO A 191 24.31 3.26 0.80
C PRO A 191 23.20 2.21 0.80
N LEU A 192 22.71 1.87 -0.39
CA LEU A 192 21.65 0.89 -0.57
C LEU A 192 22.22 -0.37 -1.21
N ARG A 193 21.71 -1.53 -0.80
CA ARG A 193 22.02 -2.82 -1.41
C ARG A 193 20.73 -3.60 -1.54
N ILE A 194 20.64 -4.39 -2.61
CA ILE A 194 19.48 -5.25 -2.84
C ILE A 194 19.92 -6.68 -3.08
N SER A 195 19.15 -7.60 -2.53
CA SER A 195 19.19 -9.01 -2.90
C SER A 195 18.15 -9.29 -3.97
N LEU A 196 18.45 -10.17 -4.91
CA LEU A 196 17.56 -10.42 -6.05
C LEU A 196 17.55 -11.87 -6.53
N GLY A 197 16.38 -12.30 -6.97
CA GLY A 197 16.14 -13.58 -7.62
C GLY A 197 15.57 -13.35 -9.01
N VAL A 198 16.05 -14.09 -10.01
CA VAL A 198 15.64 -13.92 -11.42
C VAL A 198 15.28 -15.26 -12.00
N VAL A 199 14.08 -15.35 -12.56
CA VAL A 199 13.56 -16.56 -13.19
C VAL A 199 12.97 -16.23 -14.55
N SER A 200 13.21 -17.09 -15.53
CA SER A 200 12.60 -16.98 -16.85
C SER A 200 11.26 -17.68 -16.87
N PHE A 201 10.32 -17.17 -17.64
CA PHE A 201 9.04 -17.83 -17.90
C PHE A 201 8.79 -17.95 -19.40
N ASN A 202 7.95 -18.94 -19.75
CA ASN A 202 7.55 -19.33 -21.10
C ASN A 202 6.08 -19.80 -21.09
N SER A 203 5.63 -20.47 -22.16
CA SER A 203 4.26 -20.99 -22.28
C SER A 203 3.86 -21.96 -21.16
N GLU A 204 4.80 -22.79 -20.70
CA GLU A 204 4.54 -23.85 -19.72
C GLU A 204 4.68 -23.38 -18.26
N SER A 205 5.01 -22.10 -18.08
CA SER A 205 5.24 -21.56 -16.74
C SER A 205 3.94 -21.37 -15.97
N ASP A 206 3.95 -21.77 -14.71
CA ASP A 206 2.87 -21.56 -13.76
C ASP A 206 3.13 -20.33 -12.89
N PHE A 207 2.06 -19.64 -12.49
CA PHE A 207 2.17 -18.39 -11.73
C PHE A 207 2.79 -18.60 -10.35
N ASP A 208 2.29 -19.57 -9.58
CA ASP A 208 2.69 -19.77 -8.19
C ASP A 208 4.12 -20.32 -8.12
N ARG A 209 4.43 -21.33 -8.95
CA ARG A 209 5.78 -21.89 -9.03
C ARG A 209 6.82 -20.84 -9.44
N LEU A 210 6.48 -19.98 -10.39
CA LEU A 210 7.40 -18.93 -10.84
C LEU A 210 7.71 -17.95 -9.71
N LEU A 211 6.72 -17.60 -8.90
CA LEU A 211 6.90 -16.71 -7.75
C LEU A 211 7.76 -17.38 -6.66
N GLU A 212 7.49 -18.64 -6.34
CA GLU A 212 8.27 -19.43 -5.39
C GLU A 212 9.73 -19.58 -5.84
N ASP A 213 9.97 -19.83 -7.12
CA ASP A 213 11.31 -19.95 -7.68
C ASP A 213 12.08 -18.62 -7.63
N ALA A 214 11.39 -17.51 -7.89
CA ALA A 214 11.98 -16.17 -7.81
C ALA A 214 12.35 -15.80 -6.37
N ASP A 215 11.46 -16.06 -5.41
CA ASP A 215 11.70 -15.82 -3.99
C ASP A 215 12.87 -16.67 -3.47
N ARG A 216 12.87 -17.98 -3.79
CA ARG A 216 13.95 -18.88 -3.41
C ARG A 216 15.31 -18.43 -3.97
N ALA A 217 15.35 -17.96 -5.21
CA ALA A 217 16.56 -17.40 -5.82
C ALA A 217 17.01 -16.11 -5.11
N MET A 218 16.07 -15.23 -4.74
CA MET A 218 16.37 -14.00 -4.00
C MET A 218 16.95 -14.31 -2.61
N TYR A 219 16.35 -15.27 -1.92
CA TYR A 219 16.82 -15.68 -0.60
C TYR A 219 18.23 -16.30 -0.65
N ALA A 220 18.55 -17.06 -1.70
CA ALA A 220 19.90 -17.59 -1.91
C ALA A 220 20.95 -16.47 -2.08
N ASP A 221 20.66 -15.48 -2.91
CA ASP A 221 21.53 -14.30 -3.12
C ASP A 221 21.67 -13.46 -1.82
N LYS A 222 20.58 -13.31 -1.04
CA LYS A 222 20.60 -12.64 0.27
C LYS A 222 21.53 -13.32 1.25
N ARG A 223 21.49 -14.66 1.33
CA ARG A 223 22.37 -15.43 2.22
C ARG A 223 23.84 -15.30 1.84
N GLU A 224 24.17 -15.43 0.55
CA GLU A 224 25.56 -15.28 0.08
C GLU A 224 26.13 -13.90 0.43
N ARG A 225 25.32 -12.86 0.28
CA ARG A 225 25.70 -11.48 0.62
C ARG A 225 25.87 -11.20 2.11
N GLN A 226 25.14 -11.93 2.96
CA GLN A 226 25.33 -11.85 4.41
C GLN A 226 26.62 -12.56 4.85
N VAL A 227 26.96 -13.69 4.23
CA VAL A 227 28.20 -14.44 4.52
C VAL A 227 29.44 -13.61 4.15
N LEU A 228 29.43 -12.92 3.02
CA LEU A 228 30.52 -12.02 2.59
C LEU A 228 30.76 -10.82 3.52
N LYS A 229 29.89 -10.57 4.52
CA LYS A 229 30.09 -9.51 5.53
C LYS A 229 30.86 -10.00 6.79
N ILE A 230 31.13 -11.30 6.96
CA ILE A 230 31.86 -11.87 8.11
C ILE A 230 33.37 -12.00 7.82
N ALA A 231 33.94 -11.10 7.02
CA ALA A 231 35.39 -10.96 6.88
C ALA A 231 35.78 -9.57 7.39
N GLY A 232 36.08 -9.51 8.70
CA GLY A 232 36.45 -8.31 9.44
C GLY A 232 36.52 -8.60 10.93
#